data_AF-A0A7X8UTE0-F1
#
_entry.id   AF-A0A7X8UTE0-F1
#
_cell.length_a   1.000
_cell.length_b   1.000
_cell.length_c   1.000
_cell.angle_alpha   90.00
_cell.angle_beta   90.00
_cell.angle_gamma   90.00
#
_symmetry.space_group_name_H-M   'P 1'
#
loop_
_entity.id
_entity.type
_entity.pdbx_description
1 polymer ?
#
loop_
_entity_poly.entity_id
_entity_poly.type
_entity_poly.pdbx_seq_one_letter_code
_entity_poly.pdbx_strand_id
1 'polypeptide(L)'
;MKTRKTRAFTLTQVIALLPLIATATAMGTHLYSRTMRVQRLELEYMNENNAIRHLVKRLQEDALLANGVELHDNEVGQTLRLTRPGEDIILETRGDRITRTLRIDDTVISSYPRTLKQARIDFTLETVRADSKLIWIRMTRHSENTEDTIPQWFFAAAARVGRGD
;
A
#
# COMPACT_ATOMS: atom_id res chain seq x y z
N MET A 1 -13.75 67.44 -29.17
CA MET A 1 -14.10 66.51 -28.07
C MET A 1 -14.28 65.11 -28.67
N LYS A 2 -13.33 64.18 -28.47
CA LYS A 2 -13.38 62.82 -29.06
C LYS A 2 -14.43 61.99 -28.31
N THR A 3 -15.54 61.67 -28.97
CA THR A 3 -16.56 60.77 -28.42
C THR A 3 -16.03 59.33 -28.41
N ARG A 4 -15.74 58.81 -27.21
CA ARG A 4 -15.47 57.39 -26.98
C ARG A 4 -16.73 56.59 -27.34
N LYS A 5 -16.70 55.86 -28.45
CA LYS A 5 -17.71 54.83 -28.77
C LYS A 5 -17.54 53.67 -27.80
N THR A 6 -18.32 53.63 -26.74
CA THR A 6 -18.56 52.42 -25.95
C THR A 6 -19.31 51.44 -26.87
N ARG A 7 -18.61 50.39 -27.34
CA ARG A 7 -19.25 49.32 -28.12
C ARG A 7 -20.19 48.55 -27.19
N ALA A 8 -21.50 48.73 -27.38
CA ALA A 8 -22.50 47.87 -26.76
C ALA A 8 -22.33 46.45 -27.31
N PHE A 9 -22.05 45.49 -26.43
CA PHE A 9 -22.03 44.07 -26.77
C PHE A 9 -23.45 43.67 -27.17
N THR A 10 -23.65 43.22 -28.40
CA THR A 10 -24.99 42.92 -28.92
C THR A 10 -25.50 41.58 -28.38
N LEU A 11 -26.80 41.47 -28.07
CA LEU A 11 -27.43 40.27 -27.50
C LEU A 11 -27.10 38.99 -28.30
N THR A 12 -27.01 39.11 -29.63
CA THR A 12 -26.62 38.03 -30.54
C THR A 12 -25.19 37.53 -30.29
N GLN A 13 -24.25 38.42 -29.97
CA GLN A 13 -22.88 38.04 -29.62
C GLN A 13 -22.83 37.28 -28.29
N VAL A 14 -23.68 37.66 -27.32
CA VAL A 14 -23.79 36.95 -26.04
C VAL A 14 -24.37 35.54 -26.24
N ILE A 15 -25.43 35.41 -27.03
CA ILE A 15 -26.05 34.10 -27.33
C ILE A 15 -25.07 33.18 -28.08
N ALA A 16 -24.28 33.72 -29.01
CA ALA A 16 -23.27 32.93 -29.72
C ALA A 16 -22.08 32.51 -28.83
N LEU A 17 -21.77 33.28 -27.77
CA LEU A 17 -20.68 32.98 -26.83
C LEU A 17 -21.05 31.93 -25.78
N LEU A 18 -22.32 31.83 -25.40
CA LEU A 18 -22.76 30.89 -24.35
C LEU A 18 -22.41 29.41 -24.64
N PRO A 19 -22.66 28.86 -25.86
CA PRO A 19 -22.26 27.49 -26.18
C PRO A 19 -20.76 27.25 -26.13
N LEU A 20 -19.96 28.25 -26.53
CA LEU A 20 -18.50 28.16 -26.50
C LEU A 20 -17.98 28.12 -25.06
N ILE A 21 -18.51 28.98 -24.19
CA ILE A 21 -18.17 28.98 -22.76
C ILE A 21 -18.62 27.66 -22.12
N ALA A 22 -19.83 27.18 -22.39
CA ALA A 22 -20.34 25.92 -21.86
C ALA A 22 -19.50 24.70 -22.31
N THR A 23 -19.04 24.70 -23.56
CA THR A 23 -18.17 23.64 -24.09
C THR A 23 -16.79 23.70 -23.45
N ALA A 24 -16.21 24.90 -23.33
CA ALA A 24 -14.92 25.10 -22.67
C ALA A 24 -14.95 24.71 -21.19
N THR A 25 -16.02 25.06 -20.46
CA THR A 25 -16.20 24.66 -19.06
C THR A 25 -16.43 23.15 -18.94
N ALA A 26 -17.24 22.54 -19.82
CA ALA A 26 -17.44 21.09 -19.83
C ALA A 26 -16.13 20.32 -20.11
N MET A 27 -15.33 20.77 -21.08
CA MET A 27 -14.00 20.19 -21.34
C MET A 27 -13.07 20.39 -20.14
N GLY A 28 -13.08 21.58 -19.53
CA GLY A 28 -12.31 21.89 -18.33
C GLY A 28 -12.67 21.00 -17.14
N THR A 29 -13.95 20.75 -16.89
CA THR A 29 -14.41 19.88 -15.80
C THR A 29 -14.09 18.41 -16.07
N HIS A 30 -14.22 17.95 -17.32
CA HIS A 30 -13.81 16.59 -17.70
C HIS A 30 -12.30 16.36 -17.55
N LEU A 31 -11.46 17.30 -17.99
CA LEU A 31 -10.02 17.21 -17.79
C LEU A 31 -9.64 17.26 -16.31
N TYR A 32 -10.24 18.17 -15.55
CA TYR A 32 -9.99 18.31 -14.11
C TYR A 32 -10.36 17.04 -13.34
N SER A 33 -11.54 16.46 -13.61
CA SER A 33 -11.97 15.21 -12.96
C SER A 33 -11.07 14.02 -13.31
N ARG A 34 -10.59 13.93 -14.56
CA ARG A 34 -9.61 12.90 -14.97
C ARG A 34 -8.29 13.06 -14.24
N THR A 35 -7.75 14.29 -14.16
CA THR A 35 -6.50 14.57 -13.46
C THR A 35 -6.61 14.28 -11.96
N MET A 36 -7.72 14.70 -11.33
CA MET A 36 -7.99 14.42 -9.91
C MET A 36 -8.09 12.92 -9.63
N ARG A 37 -8.70 12.14 -10.54
CA ARG A 37 -8.75 10.68 -10.41
C ARG A 37 -7.35 10.06 -10.47
N VAL A 38 -6.50 10.50 -11.40
CA VAL A 38 -5.11 10.02 -11.52
C VAL A 38 -4.30 10.38 -10.27
N GLN A 39 -4.38 11.63 -9.81
CA GLN A 39 -3.69 12.08 -8.60
C GLN A 39 -4.15 11.31 -7.35
N ARG A 40 -5.46 11.04 -7.22
CA ARG A 40 -5.99 10.23 -6.11
C ARG A 40 -5.42 8.82 -6.14
N LEU A 41 -5.40 8.17 -7.30
CA LEU A 41 -4.82 6.84 -7.45
C LEU A 41 -3.33 6.87 -7.08
N GLU A 42 -2.57 7.84 -7.58
CA GLU A 42 -1.15 8.01 -7.27
C GLU A 42 -0.89 8.19 -5.76
N LEU A 43 -1.69 9.01 -5.08
CA LEU A 43 -1.61 9.17 -3.63
C LEU A 43 -1.94 7.88 -2.88
N GLU A 44 -2.92 7.10 -3.34
CA GLU A 44 -3.24 5.79 -2.77
C GLU A 44 -2.05 4.83 -2.94
N TYR A 45 -1.41 4.77 -4.11
CA TYR A 45 -0.20 3.99 -4.37
C TYR A 45 0.96 4.39 -3.44
N MET A 46 1.22 5.70 -3.31
CA MET A 46 2.31 6.19 -2.46
C MET A 46 2.08 5.86 -0.98
N ASN A 47 0.84 6.00 -0.50
CA ASN A 47 0.48 5.68 0.87
C ASN A 47 0.64 4.17 1.15
N GLU A 48 0.21 3.32 0.23
CA GLU A 48 0.36 1.87 0.36
C GLU A 48 1.85 1.45 0.36
N ASN A 49 2.66 1.99 -0.54
CA ASN A 49 4.10 1.73 -0.56
C ASN A 49 4.81 2.18 0.74
N ASN A 50 4.40 3.31 1.31
CA ASN A 50 4.92 3.79 2.60
C ASN A 50 4.52 2.85 3.75
N ALA A 51 3.27 2.39 3.76
CA ALA A 51 2.79 1.42 4.74
C ALA A 51 3.56 0.10 4.66
N ILE A 52 3.80 -0.38 3.44
CA ILE A 52 4.61 -1.56 3.15
C ILE A 52 6.03 -1.40 3.70
N ARG A 53 6.72 -0.29 3.37
CA ARG A 53 8.08 -0.04 3.86
C ARG A 53 8.13 0.00 5.38
N HIS A 54 7.15 0.64 6.02
CA HIS A 54 7.06 0.69 7.47
C HIS A 54 6.84 -0.71 8.08
N LEU A 55 5.99 -1.53 7.46
CA LEU A 55 5.74 -2.91 7.90
C LEU A 55 7.00 -3.77 7.79
N VAL A 56 7.72 -3.68 6.67
CA VAL A 56 8.98 -4.40 6.44
C VAL A 56 10.03 -3.97 7.44
N LYS A 57 10.23 -2.66 7.62
CA LYS A 57 11.17 -2.12 8.59
C LYS A 57 10.88 -2.64 9.99
N ARG A 58 9.61 -2.59 10.41
CA ARG A 58 9.19 -3.07 11.72
C ARG A 58 9.37 -4.57 11.87
N LEU A 59 9.10 -5.36 10.82
CA LEU A 59 9.37 -6.80 10.82
C LEU A 59 10.87 -7.10 10.92
N GLN A 60 11.71 -6.35 10.22
CA GLN A 60 13.17 -6.49 10.32
C GLN A 60 13.68 -6.16 11.72
N GLU A 61 13.22 -5.06 12.31
CA GLU A 61 13.48 -4.72 13.71
C GLU A 61 12.97 -5.82 14.63
N ASP A 62 11.78 -6.36 14.32
CA ASP A 62 11.13 -7.32 15.17
C ASP A 62 11.87 -8.68 15.20
N ALA A 63 12.33 -9.12 14.03
CA ALA A 63 13.10 -10.34 13.79
C ALA A 63 14.51 -10.26 14.39
N LEU A 64 15.16 -9.09 14.30
CA LEU A 64 16.47 -8.85 14.90
C LEU A 64 16.49 -9.07 16.42
N LEU A 65 15.36 -8.80 17.08
CA LEU A 65 15.19 -8.97 18.51
C LEU A 65 14.62 -10.35 18.89
N ALA A 66 14.18 -11.15 17.92
CA ALA A 66 13.58 -12.45 18.16
C ALA A 66 14.64 -13.54 18.39
N ASN A 67 14.37 -14.41 19.36
CA ASN A 67 15.16 -15.61 19.65
C ASN A 67 14.74 -16.79 18.77
N GLY A 68 13.51 -16.77 18.26
CA GLY A 68 12.93 -17.84 17.48
C GLY A 68 12.01 -17.32 16.40
N VAL A 69 11.86 -18.12 15.35
CA VAL A 69 10.88 -17.89 14.30
C VAL A 69 10.28 -19.21 13.83
N GLU A 70 8.97 -19.16 13.61
CA GLU A 70 8.17 -20.23 13.06
C GLU A 70 7.28 -19.64 11.96
N LEU A 71 7.12 -20.38 10.86
CA LEU A 71 6.22 -20.03 9.78
C LEU A 71 5.26 -21.19 9.58
N HIS A 72 3.97 -20.89 9.63
CA HIS A 72 2.89 -21.85 9.45
C HIS A 72 2.04 -21.41 8.26
N ASP A 73 1.85 -22.30 7.30
CA ASP A 73 0.88 -22.10 6.23
C ASP A 73 -0.49 -22.56 6.73
N ASN A 74 -1.49 -21.70 6.58
CA ASN A 74 -2.88 -21.97 6.92
C ASN A 74 -3.72 -22.03 5.63
N GLU A 75 -4.95 -22.54 5.72
CA GLU A 75 -5.86 -22.63 4.55
C GLU A 75 -6.09 -21.29 3.85
N VAL A 76 -5.97 -20.18 4.57
CA VAL A 76 -6.35 -18.83 4.09
C VAL A 76 -5.15 -17.88 3.94
N GLY A 77 -3.93 -18.34 4.23
CA GLY A 77 -2.71 -17.53 4.14
C GLY A 77 -1.60 -18.05 5.05
N GLN A 78 -0.78 -17.19 5.63
CA GLN A 78 0.40 -17.60 6.40
C GLN A 78 0.47 -16.90 7.76
N THR A 79 0.93 -17.62 8.78
CA THR A 79 1.21 -17.09 10.12
C THR A 79 2.71 -17.20 10.41
N LEU A 80 3.36 -16.05 10.53
CA LEU A 80 4.74 -15.90 10.96
C LEU A 80 4.76 -15.55 12.45
N ARG A 81 5.37 -16.40 13.29
CA ARG A 81 5.55 -16.16 14.72
C ARG A 81 7.02 -15.84 14.99
N LEU A 82 7.26 -14.72 15.67
CA LEU A 82 8.55 -14.31 16.19
C LEU A 82 8.50 -14.38 17.72
N THR A 83 9.37 -15.20 18.31
CA THR A 83 9.40 -15.41 19.75
C THR A 83 10.55 -14.64 20.38
N ARG A 84 10.24 -13.97 21.48
CA ARG A 84 11.17 -13.18 22.29
C ARG A 84 11.02 -13.56 23.77
N PRO A 85 11.93 -13.13 24.66
CA PRO A 85 11.77 -13.38 26.08
C PRO A 85 10.47 -12.75 26.63
N GLY A 86 9.50 -13.58 27.01
CA GLY A 86 8.22 -13.15 27.60
C GLY A 86 7.20 -12.57 26.61
N GLU A 87 7.53 -12.48 25.31
CA GLU A 87 6.61 -11.94 24.32
C GLU A 87 6.67 -12.71 22.98
N ASP A 88 5.53 -12.75 22.30
CA ASP A 88 5.38 -13.30 20.95
C ASP A 88 4.79 -12.25 20.03
N ILE A 89 5.37 -12.13 18.84
CA ILE A 89 4.82 -11.32 17.76
C ILE A 89 4.31 -12.26 16.68
N ILE A 90 3.02 -12.17 16.39
CA ILE A 90 2.34 -12.98 15.41
C ILE A 90 1.95 -12.08 14.24
N LEU A 91 2.34 -12.47 13.04
CA LEU A 91 2.02 -11.82 11.79
C LEU A 91 1.18 -12.77 10.95
N GLU A 92 -0.08 -12.45 10.77
CA GLU A 92 -1.02 -13.25 9.99
C GLU A 92 -1.31 -12.55 8.67
N THR A 93 -1.12 -13.27 7.57
CA THR A 93 -1.48 -12.83 6.22
C THR A 93 -2.71 -13.59 5.77
N ARG A 94 -3.69 -12.86 5.22
CA ARG A 94 -4.93 -13.40 4.69
C ARG A 94 -5.32 -12.61 3.44
N GLY A 95 -4.93 -13.11 2.27
CA GLY A 95 -5.12 -12.39 1.00
C GLY A 95 -4.44 -11.03 1.00
N ASP A 96 -5.24 -9.97 0.98
CA ASP A 96 -4.82 -8.56 0.98
C ASP A 96 -4.63 -7.97 2.39
N ARG A 97 -4.93 -8.74 3.44
CA ARG A 97 -4.87 -8.28 4.83
C ARG A 97 -3.69 -8.88 5.56
N ILE A 98 -2.99 -8.04 6.32
CA ILE A 98 -1.96 -8.44 7.27
C ILE A 98 -2.32 -7.94 8.67
N THR A 99 -2.26 -8.83 9.66
CA THR A 99 -2.52 -8.50 11.06
C THR A 99 -1.28 -8.77 11.87
N ARG A 100 -0.80 -7.76 12.59
CA ARG A 100 0.28 -7.93 13.57
C ARG A 100 -0.33 -7.94 14.96
N THR A 101 -0.04 -8.98 15.73
CA THR A 101 -0.46 -9.14 17.11
C THR A 101 0.76 -9.28 18.01
N LEU A 102 0.83 -8.49 19.08
CA LEU A 102 1.79 -8.65 20.16
C LEU A 102 1.08 -9.37 21.31
N ARG A 103 1.66 -10.49 21.76
CA ARG A 103 1.24 -11.22 22.95
C ARG A 103 2.34 -11.17 24.00
N ILE A 104 1.96 -10.99 25.26
CA ILE A 104 2.82 -11.10 26.43
C ILE A 104 2.12 -12.08 27.36
N ASP A 105 2.81 -13.15 27.78
CA ASP A 105 2.25 -14.22 28.62
C ASP A 105 0.87 -14.70 28.12
N ASP A 106 0.79 -14.98 26.81
CA ASP A 106 -0.42 -15.38 26.06
C ASP A 106 -1.59 -14.38 26.06
N THR A 107 -1.39 -13.20 26.64
CA THR A 107 -2.36 -12.11 26.60
C THR A 107 -2.10 -11.20 25.41
N VAL A 108 -3.12 -10.94 24.60
CA VAL A 108 -3.03 -9.99 23.48
C VAL A 108 -2.94 -8.57 24.02
N ILE A 109 -1.76 -7.96 23.87
CA ILE A 109 -1.50 -6.58 24.31
C ILE A 109 -1.86 -5.59 23.20
N SER A 110 -1.58 -5.94 21.96
CA SER A 110 -1.95 -5.11 20.82
C SER A 110 -2.20 -5.94 19.57
N SER A 111 -3.14 -5.50 18.74
CA SER A 111 -3.43 -6.11 17.44
C SER A 111 -3.80 -5.03 16.45
N TYR A 112 -3.06 -4.94 15.35
CA TYR A 112 -3.28 -3.94 14.32
C TYR A 112 -3.42 -4.63 12.95
N PRO A 113 -4.64 -4.63 12.40
CA PRO A 113 -4.84 -5.06 11.03
C PRO A 113 -4.50 -3.95 10.04
N ARG A 114 -3.97 -4.34 8.89
CA ARG A 114 -3.72 -3.47 7.74
C ARG A 114 -4.21 -4.18 6.49
N THR A 115 -4.98 -3.48 5.67
CA THR A 115 -5.38 -3.94 4.33
C THR A 115 -4.49 -3.28 3.29
N LEU A 116 -3.97 -4.08 2.36
CA LEU A 116 -3.13 -3.72 1.24
C LEU A 116 -3.96 -3.91 -0.03
N LYS A 117 -4.58 -2.83 -0.51
CA LYS A 117 -5.57 -2.91 -1.59
C LYS A 117 -5.03 -3.54 -2.87
N GLN A 118 -3.74 -3.39 -3.13
CA GLN A 118 -3.13 -3.74 -4.41
C GLN A 118 -1.93 -4.68 -4.25
N ALA A 119 -1.62 -5.10 -3.02
CA ALA A 119 -0.48 -5.95 -2.76
C ALA A 119 -0.83 -7.10 -1.82
N ARG A 120 -0.16 -8.23 -2.04
CA ARG A 120 -0.12 -9.36 -1.13
C ARG A 120 1.31 -9.52 -0.60
N ILE A 121 1.43 -9.91 0.66
CA ILE A 121 2.70 -10.23 1.30
C ILE A 121 2.71 -11.73 1.58
N ASP A 122 3.77 -12.40 1.17
CA ASP A 122 4.05 -13.79 1.49
C ASP A 122 5.43 -13.90 2.15
N PHE A 123 5.56 -14.84 3.07
CA PHE A 123 6.79 -15.13 3.79
C PHE A 123 7.38 -16.46 3.34
N THR A 124 8.71 -16.54 3.36
CA THR A 124 9.43 -17.80 3.23
C THR A 124 10.54 -17.82 4.26
N LEU A 125 10.69 -18.94 4.95
CA LEU A 125 11.73 -19.11 5.95
C LEU A 125 12.89 -19.91 5.35
N GLU A 126 14.09 -19.36 5.42
CA GLU A 126 15.32 -20.05 5.05
C GLU A 126 16.21 -20.22 6.28
N THR A 127 16.81 -21.40 6.43
CA THR A 127 17.78 -21.67 7.50
C THR A 127 19.17 -21.51 6.91
N VAL A 128 19.92 -20.49 7.36
CA VAL A 128 21.25 -20.16 6.83
C VAL A 128 22.35 -20.91 7.59
N ARG A 129 22.19 -21.05 8.91
CA ARG A 129 23.02 -21.85 9.82
C ARG A 129 22.14 -22.47 10.90
N ALA A 130 22.67 -23.40 11.70
CA ALA A 130 21.93 -24.09 12.77
C ALA A 130 21.10 -23.11 13.65
N ASP A 131 21.69 -21.97 14.00
CA ASP A 131 21.06 -20.97 14.87
C ASP A 131 20.68 -19.67 14.15
N SER A 132 20.79 -19.63 12.82
CA SER A 132 20.48 -18.42 12.05
C SER A 132 19.47 -18.69 10.95
N LYS A 133 18.33 -18.01 11.09
CA LYS A 133 17.22 -18.06 10.13
C LYS A 133 17.07 -16.71 9.43
N LEU A 134 16.66 -16.75 8.17
CA LEU A 134 16.37 -15.60 7.33
C LEU A 134 14.91 -15.70 6.89
N ILE A 135 14.17 -14.61 7.08
CA ILE A 135 12.80 -14.47 6.63
C ILE A 135 12.84 -13.70 5.33
N TRP A 136 12.46 -14.34 4.23
CA TRP A 136 12.18 -13.68 2.97
C TRP A 136 10.77 -13.13 3.00
N ILE A 137 10.64 -11.86 2.65
CA ILE A 137 9.39 -11.13 2.57
C ILE A 137 9.17 -10.82 1.09
N ARG A 138 8.24 -11.53 0.47
CA ARG A 138 7.88 -11.35 -0.94
C ARG A 138 6.61 -10.54 -1.04
N MET A 139 6.58 -9.61 -1.99
CA MET A 139 5.42 -8.79 -2.24
C MET A 139 5.00 -8.87 -3.69
N THR A 140 3.73 -9.22 -3.86
CA THR A 140 3.13 -9.42 -5.17
C THR A 140 2.06 -8.36 -5.37
N ARG A 141 2.16 -7.58 -6.45
CA ARG A 141 1.12 -6.61 -6.80
C ARG A 141 0.03 -7.30 -7.60
N HIS A 142 -1.22 -7.04 -7.25
CA HIS A 142 -2.37 -7.39 -8.08
C HIS A 142 -2.79 -6.15 -8.88
N SER A 143 -2.85 -6.28 -10.20
CA SER A 143 -3.44 -5.28 -11.08
C SER A 143 -4.95 -5.49 -11.07
N GLU A 144 -5.74 -4.46 -10.75
CA GLU A 144 -7.21 -4.51 -10.80
C GLU A 144 -7.76 -4.73 -12.23
N ASN A 145 -6.91 -4.69 -13.26
CA ASN A 145 -7.37 -4.45 -14.63
C ASN A 145 -6.97 -5.52 -15.66
N THR A 146 -6.62 -6.75 -15.25
CA THR A 146 -6.30 -7.79 -16.24
C THR A 146 -6.40 -9.19 -15.64
N GLU A 147 -7.37 -9.97 -16.14
CA GLU A 147 -7.52 -11.41 -15.84
C GLU A 147 -6.26 -12.23 -16.17
N ASP A 148 -5.27 -11.66 -16.89
CA ASP A 148 -4.03 -12.30 -17.33
C ASP A 148 -2.74 -11.63 -16.81
N THR A 149 -2.79 -10.77 -15.79
CA THR A 149 -1.54 -10.18 -15.28
C THR A 149 -0.73 -11.18 -14.46
N ILE A 150 0.40 -11.61 -15.04
CA ILE A 150 1.51 -12.28 -14.33
C ILE A 150 1.77 -11.51 -13.03
N PRO A 151 1.79 -12.17 -11.86
CA PRO A 151 2.10 -11.51 -10.60
C PRO A 151 3.45 -10.81 -10.71
N GLN A 152 3.44 -9.48 -10.81
CA GLN A 152 4.67 -8.70 -10.88
C GLN A 152 5.21 -8.55 -9.46
N TRP A 153 6.34 -9.21 -9.21
CA TRP A 153 7.15 -8.93 -8.04
C TRP A 153 7.69 -7.52 -8.17
N PHE A 154 7.36 -6.66 -7.22
CA PHE A 154 7.86 -5.29 -7.21
C PHE A 154 8.79 -5.03 -6.01
N PHE A 155 8.77 -5.90 -5.00
CA PHE A 155 9.57 -5.72 -3.80
C PHE A 155 9.88 -7.06 -3.12
N ALA A 156 11.16 -7.27 -2.80
CA ALA A 156 11.63 -8.35 -1.96
C ALA A 156 12.52 -7.77 -0.87
N ALA A 157 12.31 -8.21 0.37
CA ALA A 157 13.17 -7.88 1.50
C ALA A 157 13.50 -9.16 2.27
N ALA A 158 14.54 -9.06 3.09
CA ALA A 158 14.93 -10.13 4.00
C ALA A 158 15.08 -9.58 5.42
N ALA A 159 14.75 -10.40 6.41
CA ALA A 159 14.95 -10.12 7.82
C ALA A 159 15.73 -11.27 8.47
N ARG A 160 16.89 -10.98 9.06
CA ARG A 160 17.64 -11.95 9.85
C ARG A 160 16.99 -12.10 11.22
N VAL A 161 16.88 -13.34 11.70
CA VAL A 161 16.41 -13.64 13.05
C VAL A 161 17.59 -13.76 14.00
N GLY A 162 17.44 -13.15 15.17
CA GLY A 162 18.46 -13.11 16.22
C GLY A 162 19.39 -11.90 16.09
N ARG A 163 19.94 -11.50 17.25
CA ARG A 163 21.08 -10.59 17.30
C ARG A 163 22.28 -11.36 16.77
N GLY A 164 22.79 -10.95 15.61
CA GLY A 164 23.97 -11.59 15.07
C GLY A 164 25.14 -11.45 16.03
N ASP A 165 25.74 -12.57 16.42
CA ASP A 165 27.10 -12.60 16.93
C ASP A 165 28.10 -12.12 15.86
#